data_AF-A0A2G9NVQ1-F1
#
_entry.id   AF-A0A2G9NVQ1-F1
#
_cell.length_a   1.000
_cell.length_b   1.000
_cell.length_c   1.000
_cell.angle_alpha   90.00
_cell.angle_beta   90.00
_cell.angle_gamma   90.00
#
_symmetry.space_group_name_H-M   'P 1'
#
loop_
_entity.id
_entity.type
_entity.pdbx_description
1 polymer ?
#
loop_
_entity_poly.entity_id
_entity_poly.type
_entity_poly.pdbx_seq_one_letter_code
_entity_poly.pdbx_strand_id
1 'polypeptide(L)'
;MKGIYRNSTEVAELHGVPIYMSDLADACLYGRLNLFLQGDTGSGKTQLARDAMAYFPNKSMFVLGRNDMDTRELFQQINPKFFSAIKNGKSIEGINSKQITDAINYNLIVVDELPNCVPAVRAQLFNLFDGFIEIDGNAYPIGNGYSVGIATGNIGRSFTESSNDLGRALKDRMHVIVDTDYFSPTPSDTLEILAENTNPRVEFTSDVNGDGNEIIGKYQTLERIKTPFEKNIIANYLVHGLDYCVVEGEVKSKRKLKEAWPNSLDGHSQGSDEALVLPLSMRAAKSTIKLSNALDEIAREKGAEQEDINSGAFSSMMTAYRLVAPYSGVLNEAAVRSNHSNDHYVAIDSVIQATAGEFQQQKDNLTVALFEADKGTIGESTLNQFWGRWHFMKNILKHIAKSQEKDK
;
A
#
# COMPACT_ATOMS: atom_id res chain seq x y z
N MET A 1 5.76 0.49 17.30
CA MET A 1 4.51 0.17 18.01
C MET A 1 4.82 -0.38 19.39
N LYS A 2 4.28 0.25 20.45
CA LYS A 2 4.23 -0.34 21.80
C LYS A 2 2.86 -0.99 21.96
N GLY A 3 2.79 -2.29 21.76
CA GLY A 3 1.54 -3.04 21.69
C GLY A 3 1.67 -4.43 22.31
N ILE A 4 0.54 -5.12 22.43
CA ILE A 4 0.45 -6.50 22.93
C ILE A 4 0.81 -7.49 21.81
N TYR A 5 0.60 -7.10 20.55
CA TYR A 5 0.94 -7.88 19.38
C TYR A 5 2.41 -8.29 19.40
N ARG A 6 2.63 -9.60 19.33
CA ARG A 6 3.95 -10.23 19.33
C ARG A 6 4.14 -11.07 18.08
N ASN A 7 5.15 -10.70 17.31
CA ASN A 7 5.59 -11.43 16.13
C ASN A 7 6.99 -10.92 15.75
N SER A 8 8.00 -11.75 15.97
CA SER A 8 9.38 -11.46 15.63
C SER A 8 9.77 -11.98 14.23
N THR A 9 8.82 -12.46 13.43
CA THR A 9 9.09 -12.87 12.05
C THR A 9 9.35 -11.62 11.20
N GLU A 10 10.52 -11.60 10.57
CA GLU A 10 10.94 -10.51 9.71
C GLU A 10 10.08 -10.47 8.43
N VAL A 11 9.53 -9.29 8.15
CA VAL A 11 8.82 -9.00 6.90
C VAL A 11 9.83 -8.71 5.79
N ALA A 12 10.90 -8.01 6.13
CA ALA A 12 12.03 -7.70 5.26
C ALA A 12 13.24 -7.25 6.10
N GLU A 13 14.44 -7.29 5.50
CA GLU A 13 15.60 -6.53 5.97
C GLU A 13 15.74 -5.28 5.09
N LEU A 14 15.96 -4.11 5.68
CA LEU A 14 16.12 -2.85 4.96
C LEU A 14 17.24 -2.04 5.60
N HIS A 15 18.26 -1.66 4.82
CA HIS A 15 19.41 -0.88 5.28
C HIS A 15 20.10 -1.46 6.53
N GLY A 16 20.23 -2.79 6.59
CA GLY A 16 20.87 -3.51 7.69
C GLY A 16 20.04 -3.63 8.96
N VAL A 17 18.77 -3.21 8.96
CA VAL A 17 17.85 -3.39 10.08
C VAL A 17 16.65 -4.27 9.69
N PRO A 18 16.18 -5.15 10.59
CA PRO A 18 14.98 -5.95 10.33
C PRO A 18 13.74 -5.07 10.37
N ILE A 19 12.73 -5.40 9.57
CA ILE A 19 11.41 -4.77 9.56
C ILE A 19 10.38 -5.83 9.94
N TYR A 20 9.57 -5.55 10.95
CA TYR A 20 8.53 -6.45 11.46
C TYR A 20 7.13 -6.01 11.01
N MET A 21 6.11 -6.83 11.30
CA MET A 21 4.73 -6.51 10.93
C MET A 21 4.20 -5.24 11.63
N SER A 22 4.62 -4.99 12.87
CA SER A 22 4.31 -3.75 13.59
C SER A 22 4.95 -2.52 12.94
N ASP A 23 6.20 -2.65 12.48
CA ASP A 23 6.91 -1.61 11.72
C ASP A 23 6.20 -1.28 10.40
N LEU A 24 5.67 -2.30 9.72
CA LEU A 24 4.87 -2.11 8.51
C LEU A 24 3.55 -1.37 8.79
N ALA A 25 2.88 -1.71 9.89
CA ALA A 25 1.68 -0.99 10.31
C ALA A 25 2.00 0.48 10.61
N ASP A 26 3.08 0.76 11.33
CA ASP A 26 3.54 2.12 11.61
C ASP A 26 3.93 2.86 10.33
N ALA A 27 4.65 2.23 9.40
CA ALA A 27 4.97 2.80 8.10
C ALA A 27 3.71 3.15 7.29
N CYS A 28 2.66 2.33 7.36
CA CYS A 28 1.37 2.65 6.74
C CYS A 28 0.73 3.88 7.39
N LEU A 29 0.80 4.01 8.72
CA LEU A 29 0.33 5.21 9.42
C LEU A 29 1.14 6.46 9.03
N TYR A 30 2.48 6.39 9.04
CA TYR A 30 3.36 7.49 8.60
C TYR A 30 3.07 7.88 7.15
N GLY A 31 2.80 6.90 6.29
CA GLY A 31 2.48 7.10 4.89
C GLY A 31 1.05 7.58 4.61
N ARG A 32 0.14 7.53 5.60
CA ARG A 32 -1.32 7.62 5.41
C ARG A 32 -1.81 6.64 4.34
N LEU A 33 -1.39 5.38 4.48
CA LEU A 33 -1.70 4.27 3.57
C LEU A 33 -2.71 3.33 4.22
N ASN A 34 -3.83 3.06 3.54
CA ASN A 34 -4.83 2.12 4.02
C ASN A 34 -4.25 0.71 3.99
N LEU A 35 -4.28 0.02 5.13
CA LEU A 35 -3.70 -1.31 5.31
C LEU A 35 -4.79 -2.37 5.44
N PHE A 36 -4.71 -3.42 4.62
CA PHE A 36 -5.54 -4.61 4.77
C PHE A 36 -4.69 -5.78 5.25
N LEU A 37 -5.05 -6.33 6.41
CA LEU A 37 -4.45 -7.54 6.97
C LEU A 37 -5.33 -8.73 6.59
N GLN A 38 -4.83 -9.60 5.73
CA GLN A 38 -5.49 -10.86 5.41
C GLN A 38 -4.73 -12.04 6.01
N GLY A 39 -5.41 -13.18 6.16
CA GLY A 39 -4.84 -14.42 6.68
C GLY A 39 -5.87 -15.19 7.48
N ASP A 40 -5.49 -16.31 8.05
CA ASP A 40 -6.38 -17.20 8.81
C ASP A 40 -6.75 -16.65 10.20
N THR A 41 -7.83 -17.18 10.77
CA THR A 41 -8.27 -16.82 12.12
C THR A 41 -7.17 -17.12 13.14
N GLY A 42 -6.92 -16.17 14.05
CA GLY A 42 -5.94 -16.35 15.12
C GLY A 42 -4.51 -15.92 14.77
N SER A 43 -4.25 -15.38 13.57
CA SER A 43 -2.92 -14.86 13.19
C SER A 43 -2.53 -13.51 13.83
N GLY A 44 -3.35 -12.98 14.75
CA GLY A 44 -3.08 -11.73 15.47
C GLY A 44 -3.47 -10.44 14.73
N LYS A 45 -4.16 -10.52 13.58
CA LYS A 45 -4.58 -9.34 12.77
C LYS A 45 -5.35 -8.29 13.58
N THR A 46 -6.35 -8.75 14.32
CA THR A 46 -7.22 -7.86 15.12
C THR A 46 -6.43 -7.22 16.26
N GLN A 47 -5.48 -7.93 16.88
CA GLN A 47 -4.62 -7.37 17.93
C GLN A 47 -3.72 -6.27 17.35
N LEU A 48 -3.06 -6.52 16.21
CA LEU A 48 -2.22 -5.51 15.56
C LEU A 48 -3.03 -4.25 15.18
N ALA A 49 -4.22 -4.44 14.61
CA ALA A 49 -5.09 -3.31 14.26
C ALA A 49 -5.56 -2.54 15.50
N ARG A 50 -5.81 -3.23 16.61
CA ARG A 50 -6.19 -2.62 17.90
C ARG A 50 -5.04 -1.88 18.56
N ASP A 51 -3.83 -2.42 18.51
CA ASP A 51 -2.63 -1.75 19.03
C ASP A 51 -2.39 -0.43 18.29
N ALA A 52 -2.65 -0.38 16.98
CA ALA A 52 -2.60 0.88 16.22
C ALA A 52 -3.65 1.92 16.69
N MET A 53 -4.81 1.49 17.21
CA MET A 53 -5.80 2.40 17.80
C MET A 53 -5.27 3.14 19.01
N ALA A 54 -4.29 2.57 19.69
CA ALA A 54 -3.73 3.11 20.90
C ALA A 54 -2.94 4.40 20.67
N TYR A 55 -2.44 4.64 19.45
CA TYR A 55 -1.87 5.93 19.06
C TYR A 55 -2.91 7.06 19.08
N PHE A 56 -4.18 6.75 18.81
CA PHE A 56 -5.25 7.72 18.62
C PHE A 56 -6.37 7.54 19.66
N PRO A 57 -6.10 7.74 20.96
CA PRO A 57 -7.13 7.57 22.00
C PRO A 57 -8.26 8.58 21.78
N ASN A 58 -9.50 8.11 21.79
CA ASN A 58 -10.72 8.90 21.49
C ASN A 58 -10.75 9.54 20.08
N LYS A 59 -9.80 9.17 19.22
CA LYS A 59 -9.66 9.61 17.81
C LYS A 59 -9.61 8.42 16.86
N SER A 60 -9.91 7.23 17.36
CA SER A 60 -10.04 6.01 16.57
C SER A 60 -11.47 5.47 16.65
N MET A 61 -11.91 4.84 15.56
CA MET A 61 -13.21 4.15 15.47
C MET A 61 -12.96 2.68 15.19
N PHE A 62 -13.66 1.79 15.88
CA PHE A 62 -13.66 0.36 15.58
C PHE A 62 -15.02 -0.07 15.06
N VAL A 63 -15.04 -0.80 13.95
CA VAL A 63 -16.22 -1.38 13.34
C VAL A 63 -16.00 -2.88 13.19
N LEU A 64 -16.95 -3.68 13.67
CA LEU A 64 -16.99 -5.11 13.36
C LEU A 64 -17.87 -5.31 12.12
N GLY A 65 -17.29 -5.82 11.04
CA GLY A 65 -17.98 -6.11 9.81
C GLY A 65 -18.96 -7.26 9.94
N ARG A 66 -20.19 -7.04 9.48
CA ARG A 66 -21.27 -8.03 9.48
C ARG A 66 -22.08 -7.95 8.19
N ASN A 67 -22.66 -9.07 7.79
CA ASN A 67 -23.49 -9.18 6.59
C ASN A 67 -24.87 -8.51 6.75
N ASP A 68 -25.32 -8.30 7.98
CA ASP A 68 -26.58 -7.63 8.33
C ASP A 68 -26.42 -6.12 8.59
N MET A 69 -25.18 -5.61 8.54
CA MET A 69 -24.91 -4.20 8.76
C MET A 69 -25.48 -3.36 7.61
N ASP A 70 -26.21 -2.30 7.94
CA ASP A 70 -26.68 -1.30 6.98
C ASP A 70 -25.91 0.02 7.13
N THR A 71 -26.03 0.89 6.12
CA THR A 71 -25.36 2.20 6.14
C THR A 71 -25.87 3.07 7.29
N ARG A 72 -27.13 2.88 7.70
CA ARG A 72 -27.78 3.64 8.77
C ARG A 72 -27.13 3.36 10.13
N GLU A 73 -26.86 2.10 10.43
CA GLU A 73 -26.13 1.65 11.60
C GLU A 73 -24.72 2.24 11.60
N LEU A 74 -24.02 2.20 10.46
CA LEU A 74 -22.69 2.80 10.34
C LEU A 74 -22.73 4.31 10.67
N PHE A 75 -23.66 5.06 10.09
CA PHE A 75 -23.82 6.49 10.38
C PHE A 75 -24.14 6.76 11.87
N GLN A 76 -24.92 5.90 12.51
CA GLN A 76 -25.20 6.01 13.95
C GLN A 76 -23.95 5.80 14.80
N GLN A 77 -23.08 4.85 14.43
CA GLN A 77 -21.81 4.62 15.11
C GLN A 77 -20.84 5.80 14.92
N ILE A 78 -20.79 6.36 13.72
CA ILE A 78 -19.89 7.49 13.39
C ILE A 78 -20.31 8.75 14.18
N ASN A 79 -21.60 9.08 14.20
CA ASN A 79 -22.11 10.26 14.88
C ASN A 79 -23.54 10.07 15.43
N PRO A 80 -23.68 9.67 16.71
CA PRO A 80 -24.98 9.48 17.35
C PRO A 80 -25.84 10.76 17.39
N LYS A 81 -25.19 11.95 17.45
CA LYS A 81 -25.87 13.25 17.51
C LYS A 81 -26.42 13.69 16.15
N PHE A 82 -25.77 13.29 15.05
CA PHE A 82 -26.26 13.53 13.70
C PHE A 82 -27.61 12.83 13.46
N PHE A 83 -27.72 11.59 13.94
CA PHE A 83 -28.95 10.82 13.80
C PHE A 83 -30.11 11.35 14.66
N SER A 84 -29.82 11.87 15.86
CA SER A 84 -30.84 12.50 16.70
C SER A 84 -31.37 13.82 16.12
N ALA A 85 -30.54 14.56 15.37
CA ALA A 85 -30.98 15.75 14.62
C ALA A 85 -31.92 15.39 13.45
N ILE A 86 -31.61 14.33 12.70
CA ILE A 86 -32.45 13.82 11.59
C ILE A 86 -33.78 13.23 12.10
N LYS A 87 -33.76 12.46 13.20
CA LYS A 87 -34.98 11.91 13.82
C LYS A 87 -35.97 12.98 14.31
N ASN A 88 -35.46 14.16 14.67
CA ASN A 88 -36.28 15.27 15.19
C ASN A 88 -36.82 16.19 14.09
N GLY A 89 -36.77 15.78 12.81
CA GLY A 89 -37.41 16.51 11.70
C GLY A 89 -36.75 17.82 11.32
N LYS A 90 -35.51 18.08 11.77
CA LYS A 90 -34.72 19.22 11.28
C LYS A 90 -34.19 18.86 9.89
N SER A 91 -34.46 19.70 8.89
CA SER A 91 -33.87 19.53 7.56
C SER A 91 -32.34 19.60 7.68
N ILE A 92 -31.66 18.76 6.91
CA ILE A 92 -30.19 18.71 6.82
C ILE A 92 -29.62 20.07 6.39
N GLU A 93 -30.43 20.90 5.73
CA GLU A 93 -30.12 22.29 5.33
C GLU A 93 -29.80 23.24 6.49
N GLY A 94 -30.15 22.88 7.75
CA GLY A 94 -29.89 23.69 8.93
C GLY A 94 -28.68 23.27 9.78
N ILE A 95 -28.03 22.15 9.46
CA ILE A 95 -26.86 21.66 10.21
C ILE A 95 -25.61 22.19 9.49
N ASN A 96 -24.88 23.10 10.13
CA ASN A 96 -23.63 23.62 9.57
C ASN A 96 -22.67 22.44 9.32
N SER A 97 -22.21 22.27 8.08
CA SER A 97 -21.28 21.21 7.67
C SER A 97 -20.06 21.12 8.58
N LYS A 98 -19.58 22.26 9.09
CA LYS A 98 -18.49 22.35 10.07
C LYS A 98 -18.82 21.63 11.38
N GLN A 99 -20.05 21.69 11.87
CA GLN A 99 -20.47 20.99 13.09
C GLN A 99 -20.52 19.47 12.90
N ILE A 100 -20.77 18.99 11.68
CA ILE A 100 -20.77 17.57 11.35
C ILE A 100 -19.34 17.05 11.28
N THR A 101 -18.45 17.75 10.57
CA THR A 101 -17.03 17.38 10.45
C THR A 101 -16.29 17.51 11.76
N ASP A 102 -16.56 18.54 12.57
CA ASP A 102 -15.94 18.72 13.89
C ASP A 102 -16.36 17.62 14.87
N ALA A 103 -17.58 17.08 14.72
CA ALA A 103 -18.06 15.95 15.50
C ALA A 103 -17.50 14.59 15.04
N ILE A 104 -17.11 14.47 13.77
CA ILE A 104 -16.52 13.26 13.17
C ILE A 104 -15.03 13.52 12.93
N ASN A 105 -14.27 13.43 14.02
CA ASN A 105 -12.84 13.72 14.00
C ASN A 105 -12.03 12.47 14.35
N TYR A 106 -12.22 11.40 13.56
CA TYR A 106 -11.43 10.18 13.66
C TYR A 106 -10.21 10.29 12.74
N ASN A 107 -9.04 9.94 13.29
CA ASN A 107 -7.77 9.85 12.58
C ASN A 107 -7.47 8.43 12.12
N LEU A 108 -8.04 7.42 12.78
CA LEU A 108 -7.91 6.01 12.42
C LEU A 108 -9.28 5.33 12.45
N ILE A 109 -9.59 4.59 11.39
CA ILE A 109 -10.76 3.71 11.35
C ILE A 109 -10.25 2.27 11.22
N VAL A 110 -10.60 1.45 12.21
CA VAL A 110 -10.32 0.02 12.20
C VAL A 110 -11.59 -0.74 11.85
N VAL A 111 -11.54 -1.57 10.81
CA VAL A 111 -12.64 -2.46 10.43
C VAL A 111 -12.19 -3.90 10.53
N ASP A 112 -12.70 -4.62 11.52
CA ASP A 112 -12.46 -6.05 11.64
C ASP A 112 -13.46 -6.81 10.76
N GLU A 113 -13.01 -7.87 10.08
CA GLU A 113 -13.87 -8.66 9.18
C GLU A 113 -14.57 -7.83 8.08
N LEU A 114 -13.86 -6.87 7.49
CA LEU A 114 -14.36 -6.02 6.39
C LEU A 114 -15.00 -6.81 5.23
N PRO A 115 -14.50 -7.99 4.81
CA PRO A 115 -15.15 -8.83 3.79
C PRO A 115 -16.62 -9.17 4.07
N ASN A 116 -17.02 -9.24 5.35
CA ASN A 116 -18.38 -9.60 5.74
C ASN A 116 -19.38 -8.45 5.51
N CYS A 117 -18.91 -7.21 5.34
CA CYS A 117 -19.78 -6.07 5.07
C CYS A 117 -20.41 -6.13 3.67
N VAL A 118 -21.68 -5.73 3.58
CA VAL A 118 -22.34 -5.52 2.28
C VAL A 118 -21.64 -4.41 1.46
N PRO A 119 -21.68 -4.44 0.12
CA PRO A 119 -20.95 -3.48 -0.73
C PRO A 119 -21.23 -2.00 -0.41
N ALA A 120 -22.47 -1.64 -0.09
CA ALA A 120 -22.85 -0.27 0.25
C ALA A 120 -22.16 0.22 1.53
N VAL A 121 -22.05 -0.64 2.55
CA VAL A 121 -21.33 -0.33 3.80
C VAL A 121 -19.83 -0.24 3.55
N ARG A 122 -19.26 -1.18 2.78
CA ARG A 122 -17.83 -1.14 2.39
C ARG A 122 -17.46 0.16 1.68
N ALA A 123 -18.29 0.62 0.75
CA ALA A 123 -18.06 1.87 0.04
C ALA A 123 -17.98 3.07 1.01
N GLN A 124 -18.87 3.14 1.99
CA GLN A 124 -18.84 4.19 3.01
C GLN A 124 -17.62 4.07 3.93
N LEU A 125 -17.24 2.86 4.34
CA LEU A 125 -16.01 2.64 5.12
C LEU A 125 -14.76 3.09 4.36
N PHE A 126 -14.66 2.83 3.05
CA PHE A 126 -13.56 3.33 2.22
C PHE A 126 -13.54 4.86 2.12
N ASN A 127 -14.70 5.52 2.08
CA ASN A 127 -14.75 6.98 2.13
C ASN A 127 -14.15 7.51 3.45
N LEU A 128 -14.46 6.86 4.58
CA LEU A 128 -13.88 7.22 5.89
C LEU A 128 -12.36 7.02 5.91
N PHE A 129 -11.87 5.92 5.34
CA PHE A 129 -10.44 5.66 5.19
C PHE A 129 -9.75 6.77 4.39
N ASP A 130 -10.38 7.20 3.30
CA ASP A 130 -9.91 8.32 2.46
C ASP A 130 -10.05 9.69 3.15
N GLY A 131 -10.73 9.75 4.30
CA GLY A 131 -10.84 10.93 5.15
C GLY A 131 -11.99 11.84 4.79
N PHE A 132 -13.10 11.28 4.30
CA PHE A 132 -14.35 12.02 4.15
C PHE A 132 -15.57 11.17 4.45
N ILE A 133 -16.69 11.82 4.71
CA ILE A 133 -18.01 11.20 4.77
C ILE A 133 -18.88 11.75 3.65
N GLU A 134 -19.66 10.89 3.02
CA GLU A 134 -20.58 11.29 1.96
C GLU A 134 -22.00 11.38 2.52
N ILE A 135 -22.63 12.56 2.40
CA ILE A 135 -24.00 12.81 2.85
C ILE A 135 -24.73 13.53 1.72
N ASP A 136 -25.82 12.93 1.24
CA ASP A 136 -26.65 13.44 0.13
C ASP A 136 -25.82 13.80 -1.12
N GLY A 137 -24.83 12.95 -1.46
CA GLY A 137 -23.94 13.13 -2.61
C GLY A 137 -22.83 14.18 -2.42
N ASN A 138 -22.73 14.82 -1.25
CA ASN A 138 -21.67 15.77 -0.94
C ASN A 138 -20.61 15.14 -0.03
N ALA A 139 -19.34 15.36 -0.37
CA ALA A 139 -18.20 14.88 0.41
C ALA A 139 -17.77 15.91 1.46
N TYR A 140 -17.70 15.47 2.72
CA TYR A 140 -17.30 16.29 3.86
C TYR A 140 -16.00 15.73 4.47
N PRO A 141 -14.90 16.50 4.50
CA PRO A 141 -13.62 16.02 5.02
C PRO A 141 -13.66 15.79 6.53
N ILE A 142 -12.99 14.74 7.00
CA ILE A 142 -12.88 14.37 8.42
C ILE A 142 -11.41 14.22 8.86
N GLY A 143 -11.17 14.07 10.16
CA GLY A 143 -9.84 13.76 10.71
C GLY A 143 -8.83 14.92 10.64
N ASN A 144 -9.30 16.16 10.41
CA ASN A 144 -8.44 17.35 10.35
C ASN A 144 -7.26 17.23 9.37
N GLY A 145 -7.50 16.61 8.20
CA GLY A 145 -6.48 16.41 7.17
C GLY A 145 -5.67 15.12 7.32
N TYR A 146 -5.93 14.32 8.35
CA TYR A 146 -5.35 12.98 8.52
C TYR A 146 -6.42 11.98 8.92
N SER A 147 -6.71 11.04 8.03
CA SER A 147 -7.52 9.85 8.27
C SER A 147 -6.89 8.70 7.51
N VAL A 148 -6.90 7.51 8.11
CA VAL A 148 -6.38 6.28 7.52
C VAL A 148 -7.19 5.08 7.99
N GLY A 149 -7.32 4.08 7.13
CA GLY A 149 -7.98 2.82 7.44
C GLY A 149 -7.02 1.67 7.72
N ILE A 150 -7.31 0.88 8.76
CA ILE A 150 -6.77 -0.48 8.90
C ILE A 150 -7.95 -1.44 8.87
N ALA A 151 -7.92 -2.43 8.00
CA ALA A 151 -8.97 -3.43 7.93
C ALA A 151 -8.40 -4.85 8.01
N THR A 152 -9.18 -5.77 8.54
CA THR A 152 -8.84 -7.18 8.60
C THR A 152 -9.86 -8.00 7.82
N GLY A 153 -9.48 -9.22 7.43
CA GLY A 153 -10.44 -10.22 7.03
C GLY A 153 -9.79 -11.54 6.65
N ASN A 154 -10.58 -12.59 6.62
CA ASN A 154 -10.13 -13.90 6.17
C ASN A 154 -10.49 -14.05 4.67
N ILE A 155 -9.50 -13.87 3.79
CA ILE A 155 -9.67 -14.04 2.33
C ILE A 155 -8.88 -15.29 1.93
N GLY A 156 -9.55 -16.31 1.40
CA GLY A 156 -8.87 -17.55 0.96
C GLY A 156 -9.61 -18.85 1.26
N ARG A 157 -10.67 -18.83 2.07
CA ARG A 157 -11.59 -19.96 2.22
C ARG A 157 -12.81 -19.74 1.35
N SER A 158 -13.40 -20.81 0.85
CA SER A 158 -14.60 -20.92 0.00
C SER A 158 -15.88 -20.26 0.54
N PHE A 159 -15.77 -19.34 1.50
CA PHE A 159 -16.82 -18.81 2.38
C PHE A 159 -17.01 -17.30 2.31
N THR A 160 -16.53 -16.61 1.26
CA THR A 160 -16.98 -15.24 0.98
C THR A 160 -17.68 -15.19 -0.38
N GLU A 161 -19.01 -15.26 -0.33
CA GLU A 161 -19.88 -14.98 -1.47
C GLU A 161 -19.58 -13.54 -1.95
N SER A 162 -19.02 -13.41 -3.17
CA SER A 162 -18.50 -12.19 -3.84
C SER A 162 -16.99 -11.92 -3.80
N SER A 163 -16.15 -12.96 -3.92
CA SER A 163 -14.68 -12.82 -4.07
C SER A 163 -14.22 -11.88 -5.19
N ASN A 164 -14.98 -11.74 -6.29
CA ASN A 164 -14.60 -10.85 -7.40
C ASN A 164 -14.83 -9.36 -7.11
N ASP A 165 -16.00 -9.00 -6.58
CA ASP A 165 -16.33 -7.59 -6.28
C ASP A 165 -15.58 -7.08 -5.06
N LEU A 166 -15.41 -7.94 -4.04
CA LEU A 166 -14.55 -7.65 -2.90
C LEU A 166 -13.08 -7.53 -3.32
N GLY A 167 -12.59 -8.45 -4.14
CA GLY A 167 -11.22 -8.41 -4.65
C GLY A 167 -10.93 -7.11 -5.41
N ARG A 168 -11.85 -6.67 -6.28
CA ARG A 168 -11.70 -5.40 -7.01
C ARG A 168 -11.76 -4.17 -6.11
N ALA A 169 -12.74 -4.12 -5.19
CA ALA A 169 -12.89 -2.98 -4.29
C ALA A 169 -11.69 -2.82 -3.34
N LEU A 170 -11.17 -3.94 -2.81
CA LEU A 170 -9.96 -3.94 -1.99
C LEU A 170 -8.73 -3.50 -2.80
N LYS A 171 -8.53 -4.06 -4.00
CA LYS A 171 -7.46 -3.67 -4.94
C LYS A 171 -7.48 -2.18 -5.27
N ASP A 172 -8.68 -1.60 -5.36
CA ASP A 172 -8.83 -0.19 -5.70
C ASP A 172 -8.54 0.73 -4.50
N ARG A 173 -8.93 0.38 -3.28
CA ARG A 173 -8.96 1.33 -2.12
C ARG A 173 -7.96 1.02 -1.01
N MET A 174 -7.45 -0.20 -0.92
CA MET A 174 -6.39 -0.55 0.02
C MET A 174 -5.03 -0.29 -0.63
N HIS A 175 -4.18 0.47 0.05
CA HIS A 175 -2.89 0.86 -0.48
C HIS A 175 -1.84 -0.23 -0.28
N VAL A 176 -1.96 -0.97 0.82
CA VAL A 176 -1.11 -2.10 1.21
C VAL A 176 -2.03 -3.23 1.65
N ILE A 177 -1.81 -4.43 1.10
CA ILE A 177 -2.53 -5.64 1.46
C ILE A 177 -1.48 -6.68 1.80
N VAL A 178 -1.51 -7.19 3.03
CA VAL A 178 -0.49 -8.10 3.54
C VAL A 178 -1.18 -9.36 4.05
N ASP A 179 -0.70 -10.48 3.56
CA ASP A 179 -1.04 -11.79 4.10
C ASP A 179 -0.16 -12.08 5.33
N THR A 180 -0.80 -12.10 6.51
CA THR A 180 -0.15 -12.34 7.79
C THR A 180 0.31 -13.79 7.96
N ASP A 181 -0.25 -14.73 7.21
CA ASP A 181 0.09 -16.15 7.35
C ASP A 181 1.50 -16.42 6.80
N TYR A 182 1.97 -15.61 5.84
CA TYR A 182 3.35 -15.62 5.35
C TYR A 182 4.38 -15.16 6.38
N PHE A 183 3.92 -14.39 7.37
CA PHE A 183 4.75 -13.82 8.42
C PHE A 183 4.24 -14.30 9.77
N SER A 184 3.91 -15.58 9.89
CA SER A 184 3.38 -16.15 11.14
C SER A 184 4.39 -16.00 12.28
N PRO A 185 3.94 -15.83 13.55
CA PRO A 185 4.82 -15.76 14.71
C PRO A 185 5.80 -16.94 14.79
N THR A 186 7.00 -16.68 15.31
CA THR A 186 7.99 -17.73 15.53
C THR A 186 7.55 -18.68 16.66
N PRO A 187 8.16 -19.87 16.79
CA PRO A 187 7.88 -20.75 17.93
C PRO A 187 8.16 -20.10 19.29
N SER A 188 9.17 -19.22 19.38
CA SER A 188 9.48 -18.45 20.58
C SER A 188 8.38 -17.43 20.90
N ASP A 189 7.93 -16.66 19.90
CA ASP A 189 6.78 -15.76 20.07
C ASP A 189 5.55 -16.52 20.55
N THR A 190 5.28 -17.68 19.95
CA THR A 190 4.14 -18.53 20.28
C THR A 190 4.20 -19.02 21.73
N LEU A 191 5.37 -19.46 22.18
CA LEU A 191 5.59 -19.86 23.58
C LEU A 191 5.30 -18.69 24.53
N GLU A 192 5.81 -17.51 24.22
CA GLU A 192 5.61 -16.33 25.05
C GLU A 192 4.16 -15.86 25.09
N ILE A 193 3.47 -15.81 23.93
CA ILE A 193 2.05 -15.49 23.83
C ILE A 193 1.23 -16.44 24.72
N LEU A 194 1.49 -17.76 24.61
CA LEU A 194 0.76 -18.77 25.38
C LEU A 194 1.11 -18.76 26.87
N ALA A 195 2.33 -18.37 27.23
CA ALA A 195 2.79 -18.32 28.62
C ALA A 195 2.32 -17.05 29.36
N GLU A 196 2.27 -15.91 28.69
CA GLU A 196 1.88 -14.63 29.28
C GLU A 196 0.37 -14.52 29.49
N ASN A 197 -0.44 -14.92 28.49
CA ASN A 197 -1.89 -14.85 28.59
C ASN A 197 -2.58 -16.00 27.87
N THR A 198 -3.33 -16.80 28.63
CA THR A 198 -4.16 -17.89 28.07
C THR A 198 -5.58 -17.42 27.71
N ASN A 199 -5.91 -16.14 27.94
CA ASN A 199 -7.18 -15.57 27.51
C ASN A 199 -7.20 -15.46 25.98
N PRO A 200 -8.09 -16.16 25.28
CA PRO A 200 -8.13 -16.15 23.81
C PRO A 200 -8.73 -14.87 23.22
N ARG A 201 -9.12 -13.91 24.06
CA ARG A 201 -9.74 -12.64 23.63
C ARG A 201 -8.65 -11.62 23.32
N VAL A 202 -8.95 -10.78 22.32
CA VAL A 202 -8.17 -9.57 22.04
C VAL A 202 -8.11 -8.71 23.29
N GLU A 203 -6.90 -8.28 23.62
CA GLU A 203 -6.65 -7.46 24.79
C GLU A 203 -6.85 -5.99 24.46
N PHE A 204 -7.56 -5.30 25.35
CA PHE A 204 -7.79 -3.87 25.26
C PHE A 204 -6.76 -3.16 26.12
N THR A 205 -5.81 -2.48 25.49
CA THR A 205 -4.91 -1.58 26.20
C THR A 205 -5.70 -0.40 26.77
N SER A 206 -5.82 -0.32 28.10
CA SER A 206 -6.57 0.73 28.81
C SER A 206 -5.78 2.01 29.03
N ASP A 207 -4.45 1.94 29.01
CA ASP A 207 -3.53 3.04 29.30
C ASP A 207 -2.49 3.17 28.18
N VAL A 208 -2.76 4.02 27.18
CA VAL A 208 -1.76 4.30 26.14
C VAL A 208 -1.56 5.80 25.98
N ASN A 209 -0.29 6.18 26.06
CA ASN A 209 0.20 7.51 25.74
C ASN A 209 -0.20 7.83 24.30
N GLY A 210 -1.05 8.84 24.12
CA GLY A 210 -1.59 9.21 22.82
C GLY A 210 -0.52 9.84 21.92
N ASP A 211 0.31 9.00 21.30
CA ASP A 211 1.40 9.42 20.42
C ASP A 211 0.91 9.74 18.99
N GLY A 212 -0.41 9.81 18.75
CA GLY A 212 -1.00 10.07 17.44
C GLY A 212 -0.58 11.41 16.82
N ASN A 213 -0.24 12.41 17.64
CA ASN A 213 0.33 13.66 17.13
C ASN A 213 1.73 13.46 16.53
N GLU A 214 2.52 12.53 17.08
CA GLU A 214 3.82 12.15 16.52
C GLU A 214 3.64 11.47 15.16
N ILE A 215 2.71 10.51 15.06
CA ILE A 215 2.34 9.86 13.79
C ILE A 215 1.96 10.89 12.73
N ILE A 216 1.08 11.84 13.08
CA ILE A 216 0.64 12.90 12.17
C ILE A 216 1.82 13.82 11.80
N GLY A 217 2.71 14.13 12.74
CA GLY A 217 3.93 14.90 12.49
C GLY A 217 4.89 14.21 11.51
N LYS A 218 5.05 12.88 11.64
CA LYS A 218 5.83 12.06 10.70
C LYS A 218 5.22 12.09 9.31
N TYR A 219 3.90 11.91 9.19
CA TYR A 219 3.17 12.05 7.92
C TYR A 219 3.40 13.43 7.27
N GLN A 220 3.23 14.51 8.03
CA GLN A 220 3.43 15.88 7.54
C GLN A 220 4.86 16.13 7.09
N THR A 221 5.84 15.52 7.76
CA THR A 221 7.25 15.60 7.37
C THR A 221 7.48 14.86 6.06
N LEU A 222 6.97 13.64 5.93
CA LEU A 222 7.06 12.83 4.71
C LEU A 222 6.32 13.45 3.51
N GLU A 223 5.27 14.25 3.73
CA GLU A 223 4.61 15.02 2.66
C GLU A 223 5.46 16.19 2.15
N ARG A 224 6.32 16.76 2.99
CA ARG A 224 7.16 17.91 2.63
C ARG A 224 8.47 17.49 1.96
N ILE A 225 8.95 16.28 2.25
CA ILE A 225 10.17 15.75 1.64
C ILE A 225 9.88 15.41 0.18
N LYS A 226 10.63 16.04 -0.73
CA LYS A 226 10.58 15.70 -2.15
C LYS A 226 11.05 14.26 -2.34
N THR A 227 10.27 13.46 -3.05
CA THR A 227 10.66 12.09 -3.41
C THR A 227 12.01 12.11 -4.16
N PRO A 228 13.01 11.33 -3.70
CA PRO A 228 14.28 11.18 -4.40
C PRO A 228 14.08 10.83 -5.88
N PHE A 229 14.92 11.39 -6.75
CA PHE A 229 14.75 11.25 -8.19
C PHE A 229 14.86 9.78 -8.64
N GLU A 230 15.77 9.03 -8.02
CA GLU A 230 16.02 7.62 -8.23
C GLU A 230 14.75 6.79 -7.99
N LYS A 231 14.02 7.07 -6.91
CA LYS A 231 12.74 6.42 -6.62
C LYS A 231 11.69 6.70 -7.68
N ASN A 232 11.68 7.91 -8.26
CA ASN A 232 10.80 8.23 -9.38
C ASN A 232 11.17 7.46 -10.65
N ILE A 233 12.46 7.27 -10.93
CA ILE A 233 12.91 6.43 -12.06
C ILE A 233 12.50 4.97 -11.86
N ILE A 234 12.70 4.43 -10.65
CA ILE A 234 12.27 3.06 -10.30
C ILE A 234 10.75 2.91 -10.44
N ALA A 235 9.97 3.85 -9.93
CA ALA A 235 8.52 3.83 -10.10
C ALA A 235 8.10 3.90 -11.58
N ASN A 236 8.79 4.69 -12.41
CA ASN A 236 8.55 4.73 -13.85
C ASN A 236 8.89 3.39 -14.51
N TYR A 237 9.94 2.69 -14.08
CA TYR A 237 10.20 1.33 -14.56
C TYR A 237 9.06 0.38 -14.21
N LEU A 238 8.57 0.41 -12.96
CA LEU A 238 7.44 -0.44 -12.52
C LEU A 238 6.13 -0.14 -13.28
N VAL A 239 5.94 1.10 -13.76
CA VAL A 239 4.74 1.54 -14.49
C VAL A 239 4.87 1.39 -16.01
N HIS A 240 6.05 1.60 -16.57
CA HIS A 240 6.29 1.65 -18.02
C HIS A 240 7.22 0.55 -18.51
N GLY A 241 8.30 0.27 -17.77
CA GLY A 241 9.23 -0.81 -18.11
C GLY A 241 8.60 -2.19 -18.00
N LEU A 242 7.78 -2.42 -16.98
CA LEU A 242 6.98 -3.64 -16.88
C LEU A 242 5.79 -3.69 -17.85
N ASP A 243 5.46 -2.60 -18.55
CA ASP A 243 4.42 -2.52 -19.59
C ASP A 243 4.97 -2.84 -20.99
N TYR A 244 5.97 -3.73 -21.04
CA TYR A 244 6.66 -4.13 -22.25
C TYR A 244 6.47 -5.61 -22.50
N CYS A 245 6.11 -5.97 -23.73
CA CYS A 245 6.13 -7.35 -24.21
C CYS A 245 6.33 -7.38 -25.73
N VAL A 246 6.73 -8.53 -26.26
CA VAL A 246 6.82 -8.80 -27.70
C VAL A 246 5.76 -9.83 -28.08
N VAL A 247 4.99 -9.50 -29.12
CA VAL A 247 3.95 -10.37 -29.68
C VAL A 247 4.10 -10.37 -31.19
N GLU A 248 4.34 -11.53 -31.78
CA GLU A 248 4.57 -11.71 -33.22
C GLU A 248 5.73 -10.83 -33.74
N GLY A 249 6.77 -10.66 -32.92
CA GLY A 249 7.92 -9.81 -33.24
C GLY A 249 7.69 -8.31 -33.10
N GLU A 250 6.50 -7.86 -32.68
CA GLU A 250 6.18 -6.46 -32.45
C GLU A 250 6.15 -6.11 -30.95
N VAL A 251 6.73 -4.97 -30.58
CA VAL A 251 6.66 -4.43 -29.23
C VAL A 251 5.23 -3.94 -28.95
N LYS A 252 4.60 -4.50 -27.91
CA LYS A 252 3.25 -4.11 -27.48
C LYS A 252 3.23 -3.79 -25.99
N SER A 253 2.25 -2.96 -25.59
CA SER A 253 1.94 -2.72 -24.19
C SER A 253 1.07 -3.85 -23.65
N LYS A 254 1.45 -4.42 -22.50
CA LYS A 254 0.66 -5.45 -21.82
C LYS A 254 -0.75 -4.93 -21.50
N ARG A 255 -0.87 -3.66 -21.10
CA ARG A 255 -2.18 -3.03 -20.82
C ARG A 255 -3.10 -2.97 -22.03
N LYS A 256 -2.55 -2.88 -23.25
CA LYS A 256 -3.32 -2.85 -24.49
C LYS A 256 -3.81 -4.23 -24.91
N LEU A 257 -3.16 -5.30 -24.46
CA LEU A 257 -3.58 -6.68 -24.72
C LEU A 257 -4.83 -7.08 -23.93
N LYS A 258 -5.13 -6.41 -22.82
CA LYS A 258 -6.31 -6.70 -21.98
C LYS A 258 -6.36 -8.18 -21.61
N GLU A 259 -7.48 -8.85 -21.87
CA GLU A 259 -7.72 -10.26 -21.59
C GLU A 259 -6.88 -11.20 -22.47
N ALA A 260 -6.27 -10.70 -23.55
CA ALA A 260 -5.37 -11.50 -24.37
C ALA A 260 -4.02 -11.73 -23.66
N TRP A 261 -3.63 -10.86 -22.73
CA TRP A 261 -2.50 -11.14 -21.84
C TRP A 261 -2.92 -12.15 -20.77
N PRO A 262 -2.09 -13.16 -20.45
CA PRO A 262 -0.74 -13.43 -20.95
C PRO A 262 -0.69 -14.34 -22.20
N ASN A 263 -1.82 -14.87 -22.65
CA ASN A 263 -1.87 -15.95 -23.64
C ASN A 263 -1.37 -15.55 -25.04
N SER A 264 -1.43 -14.26 -25.37
CA SER A 264 -0.94 -13.73 -26.65
C SER A 264 0.57 -13.51 -26.69
N LEU A 265 1.30 -13.77 -25.60
CA LEU A 265 2.75 -13.60 -25.55
C LEU A 265 3.45 -14.72 -26.33
N ASP A 266 4.54 -14.34 -27.02
CA ASP A 266 5.39 -15.29 -27.75
C ASP A 266 5.98 -16.34 -26.81
N GLY A 267 6.26 -17.55 -27.32
CA GLY A 267 6.63 -18.72 -26.50
C GLY A 267 7.84 -18.54 -25.58
N HIS A 268 8.78 -17.63 -25.91
CA HIS A 268 9.92 -17.31 -25.04
C HIS A 268 9.55 -16.46 -23.81
N SER A 269 8.42 -15.73 -23.86
CA SER A 269 7.91 -14.89 -22.77
C SER A 269 6.93 -15.63 -21.85
N GLN A 270 6.46 -16.83 -22.22
CA GLN A 270 5.43 -17.59 -21.47
C GLN A 270 5.90 -18.21 -20.14
N GLY A 271 7.15 -17.98 -19.72
CA GLY A 271 7.67 -18.36 -18.41
C GLY A 271 8.52 -17.28 -17.75
N SER A 272 8.54 -16.06 -18.30
CA SER A 272 9.29 -14.94 -17.74
C SER A 272 8.39 -14.05 -16.89
N ASP A 273 9.00 -13.03 -16.28
CA ASP A 273 8.27 -11.98 -15.60
C ASP A 273 7.32 -11.20 -16.53
N GLU A 274 7.47 -11.30 -17.87
CA GLU A 274 6.54 -10.70 -18.83
C GLU A 274 5.14 -11.32 -18.79
N ALA A 275 5.07 -12.64 -18.59
CA ALA A 275 3.82 -13.37 -18.42
C ALA A 275 3.35 -13.44 -16.96
N LEU A 276 4.22 -13.09 -16.01
CA LEU A 276 3.92 -13.16 -14.58
C LEU A 276 3.25 -11.89 -14.05
N VAL A 277 3.68 -10.70 -14.51
CA VAL A 277 3.26 -9.43 -13.91
C VAL A 277 2.84 -8.39 -14.93
N LEU A 278 1.74 -7.72 -14.64
CA LEU A 278 1.32 -6.46 -15.26
C LEU A 278 2.08 -5.28 -14.65
N PRO A 279 2.27 -4.17 -15.38
CA PRO A 279 2.81 -2.96 -14.79
C PRO A 279 1.89 -2.40 -13.69
N LEU A 280 2.49 -1.73 -12.70
CA LEU A 280 1.73 -1.06 -11.64
C LEU A 280 0.75 -0.02 -12.20
N SER A 281 -0.38 0.15 -11.52
CA SER A 281 -1.20 1.35 -11.70
C SER A 281 -0.51 2.58 -11.10
N MET A 282 -0.92 3.78 -11.52
CA MET A 282 -0.39 5.01 -10.91
C MET A 282 -0.67 5.10 -9.41
N ARG A 283 -1.79 4.53 -8.94
CA ARG A 283 -2.12 4.47 -7.51
C ARG A 283 -1.17 3.55 -6.77
N ALA A 284 -0.95 2.33 -7.27
CA ALA A 284 -0.02 1.38 -6.67
C ALA A 284 1.42 1.92 -6.67
N ALA A 285 1.87 2.56 -7.76
CA ALA A 285 3.19 3.18 -7.82
C ALA A 285 3.36 4.30 -6.78
N LYS A 286 2.34 5.13 -6.55
CA LYS A 286 2.33 6.14 -5.47
C LYS A 286 2.36 5.48 -4.08
N SER A 287 1.59 4.42 -3.86
CA SER A 287 1.64 3.64 -2.63
C SER A 287 3.04 3.06 -2.39
N THR A 288 3.68 2.49 -3.41
CA THR A 288 5.05 1.97 -3.33
C THR A 288 6.05 3.06 -2.97
N ILE A 289 6.00 4.23 -3.62
CA ILE A 289 6.88 5.37 -3.26
C ILE A 289 6.64 5.78 -1.81
N LYS A 290 5.38 6.02 -1.42
CA LYS A 290 5.04 6.52 -0.09
C LYS A 290 5.42 5.51 1.00
N LEU A 291 5.17 4.21 0.77
CA LEU A 291 5.56 3.14 1.67
C LEU A 291 7.08 3.04 1.77
N SER A 292 7.81 3.12 0.66
CA SER A 292 9.28 3.10 0.71
C SER A 292 9.85 4.25 1.54
N ASN A 293 9.31 5.46 1.43
CA ASN A 293 9.75 6.60 2.22
C ASN A 293 9.41 6.44 3.71
N ALA A 294 8.26 5.85 4.02
CA ALA A 294 7.88 5.57 5.39
C ALA A 294 8.74 4.45 6.02
N LEU A 295 9.07 3.41 5.24
CA LEU A 295 9.98 2.35 5.68
C LEU A 295 11.41 2.86 5.91
N ASP A 296 11.88 3.81 5.09
CA ASP A 296 13.17 4.48 5.34
C ASP A 296 13.17 5.27 6.66
N GLU A 297 12.06 5.93 7.00
CA GLU A 297 11.90 6.63 8.28
C GLU A 297 11.94 5.64 9.45
N ILE A 298 11.23 4.51 9.33
CA ILE A 298 11.27 3.43 10.33
C ILE A 298 12.69 2.86 10.45
N ALA A 299 13.37 2.59 9.33
CA ALA A 299 14.74 2.08 9.35
C ALA A 299 15.69 3.05 10.05
N ARG A 300 15.56 4.37 9.79
CA ARG A 300 16.29 5.42 10.48
C ARG A 300 16.01 5.41 11.99
N GLU A 301 14.75 5.30 12.41
CA GLU A 301 14.37 5.22 13.82
C GLU A 301 14.96 3.99 14.52
N LYS A 302 15.15 2.90 13.78
CA LYS A 302 15.79 1.66 14.25
C LYS A 302 17.32 1.69 14.18
N GLY A 303 17.92 2.79 13.73
CA GLY A 303 19.36 3.01 13.74
C GLY A 303 20.10 2.71 12.43
N ALA A 304 19.39 2.59 11.30
CA ALA A 304 20.04 2.50 10.00
C ALA A 304 20.81 3.79 9.68
N GLU A 305 22.00 3.65 9.07
CA GLU A 305 22.85 4.78 8.72
C GLU A 305 22.24 5.62 7.58
N GLN A 306 22.39 6.93 7.66
CA GLN A 306 21.80 7.84 6.66
C GLN A 306 22.41 7.65 5.25
N GLU A 307 23.67 7.21 5.17
CA GLU A 307 24.34 6.88 3.91
C GLU A 307 23.72 5.65 3.23
N ASP A 308 23.38 4.62 4.00
CA ASP A 308 22.71 3.42 3.50
C ASP A 308 21.32 3.76 2.97
N ILE A 309 20.55 4.59 3.71
CA ILE A 309 19.24 5.08 3.27
C ILE A 309 19.35 5.88 1.96
N ASN A 310 20.33 6.78 1.86
CA ASN A 310 20.50 7.66 0.70
C ASN A 310 20.90 6.87 -0.56
N SER A 311 21.77 5.87 -0.42
CA SER A 311 22.24 5.04 -1.53
C SER A 311 21.31 3.85 -1.84
N GLY A 312 20.46 3.46 -0.89
CA GLY A 312 19.60 2.29 -0.93
C GLY A 312 18.21 2.50 -1.57
N ALA A 313 18.05 3.50 -2.45
CA ALA A 313 16.75 3.82 -3.06
C ALA A 313 16.10 2.61 -3.79
N PHE A 314 16.91 1.78 -4.45
CA PHE A 314 16.44 0.55 -5.10
C PHE A 314 15.91 -0.48 -4.10
N SER A 315 16.68 -0.77 -3.05
CA SER A 315 16.28 -1.70 -1.98
C SER A 315 14.95 -1.25 -1.36
N SER A 316 14.87 0.02 -0.97
CA SER A 316 13.68 0.63 -0.37
C SER A 316 12.43 0.49 -1.26
N MET A 317 12.58 0.77 -2.56
CA MET A 317 11.49 0.66 -3.53
C MET A 317 11.08 -0.79 -3.78
N MET A 318 12.03 -1.72 -3.85
CA MET A 318 11.73 -3.15 -4.07
C MET A 318 11.09 -3.79 -2.84
N THR A 319 11.53 -3.43 -1.62
CA THR A 319 10.87 -3.86 -0.38
C THR A 319 9.43 -3.35 -0.33
N ALA A 320 9.19 -2.08 -0.65
CA ALA A 320 7.83 -1.55 -0.74
C ALA A 320 7.01 -2.19 -1.87
N TYR A 321 7.63 -2.48 -3.02
CA TYR A 321 6.98 -3.15 -4.15
C TYR A 321 6.56 -4.58 -3.75
N ARG A 322 7.42 -5.31 -3.04
CA ARG A 322 7.14 -6.64 -2.49
C ARG A 322 5.90 -6.69 -1.62
N LEU A 323 5.60 -5.60 -0.90
CA LEU A 323 4.47 -5.51 0.02
C LEU A 323 3.19 -4.92 -0.62
N VAL A 324 3.32 -4.20 -1.73
CA VAL A 324 2.18 -3.58 -2.43
C VAL A 324 1.70 -4.45 -3.59
N ALA A 325 2.61 -5.00 -4.38
CA ALA A 325 2.30 -5.66 -5.64
C ALA A 325 1.47 -6.94 -5.52
N PRO A 326 1.76 -7.89 -4.59
CA PRO A 326 1.16 -9.23 -4.56
C PRO A 326 -0.37 -9.23 -4.73
N TYR A 327 -1.06 -8.33 -4.02
CA TYR A 327 -2.52 -8.29 -4.01
C TYR A 327 -3.10 -7.03 -4.68
N SER A 328 -2.28 -6.24 -5.37
CA SER A 328 -2.73 -5.07 -6.16
C SER A 328 -3.41 -5.44 -7.49
N GLY A 329 -3.48 -6.74 -7.82
CA GLY A 329 -4.09 -7.24 -9.05
C GLY A 329 -3.18 -7.21 -10.28
N VAL A 330 -1.86 -7.13 -10.07
CA VAL A 330 -0.88 -7.16 -11.16
C VAL A 330 -0.39 -8.56 -11.52
N LEU A 331 -0.53 -9.53 -10.61
CA LEU A 331 -0.05 -10.89 -10.84
C LEU A 331 -0.98 -11.70 -11.75
N ASN A 332 -0.37 -12.53 -12.59
CA ASN A 332 -1.04 -13.61 -13.28
C ASN A 332 -1.28 -14.78 -12.31
N GLU A 333 -2.47 -14.81 -11.71
CA GLU A 333 -2.87 -15.84 -10.73
C GLU A 333 -2.71 -17.28 -11.26
N ALA A 334 -2.85 -17.51 -12.57
CA ALA A 334 -2.64 -18.84 -13.15
C ALA A 334 -1.16 -19.25 -13.08
N ALA A 335 -0.24 -18.33 -13.42
CA ALA A 335 1.19 -18.58 -13.33
C ALA A 335 1.68 -18.69 -11.88
N VAL A 336 1.11 -17.90 -10.96
CA VAL A 336 1.42 -18.02 -9.52
C VAL A 336 1.06 -19.43 -9.02
N ARG A 337 -0.13 -19.93 -9.38
CA ARG A 337 -0.54 -21.30 -9.03
C ARG A 337 0.32 -22.38 -9.67
N SER A 338 0.67 -22.25 -10.94
CA SER A 338 1.38 -23.31 -11.67
C SER A 338 2.88 -23.34 -11.37
N ASN A 339 3.50 -22.18 -11.14
CA ASN A 339 4.97 -22.05 -11.12
C ASN A 339 5.51 -21.64 -9.75
N HIS A 340 4.66 -21.11 -8.86
CA HIS A 340 5.06 -20.59 -7.56
C HIS A 340 4.23 -21.18 -6.41
N SER A 341 3.60 -22.34 -6.59
CA SER A 341 2.86 -23.02 -5.51
C SER A 341 1.77 -22.17 -4.85
N ASN A 342 1.14 -21.26 -5.61
CA ASN A 342 0.18 -20.28 -5.10
C ASN A 342 0.77 -19.23 -4.13
N ASP A 343 2.08 -19.00 -4.21
CA ASP A 343 2.82 -18.04 -3.39
C ASP A 343 3.06 -16.73 -4.12
N HIS A 344 2.27 -15.71 -3.75
CA HIS A 344 2.35 -14.38 -4.36
C HIS A 344 3.65 -13.64 -4.02
N TYR A 345 4.24 -13.88 -2.84
CA TYR A 345 5.49 -13.21 -2.47
C TYR A 345 6.67 -13.80 -3.24
N VAL A 346 6.77 -15.13 -3.36
CA VAL A 346 7.81 -15.79 -4.16
C VAL A 346 7.71 -15.42 -5.64
N ALA A 347 6.49 -15.27 -6.16
CA ALA A 347 6.28 -14.76 -7.51
C ALA A 347 6.83 -13.34 -7.68
N ILE A 348 6.53 -12.43 -6.75
CA ILE A 348 7.05 -11.06 -6.79
C ILE A 348 8.56 -10.99 -6.55
N ASP A 349 9.12 -11.84 -5.70
CA ASP A 349 10.57 -11.93 -5.48
C ASP A 349 11.30 -12.31 -6.77
N SER A 350 10.70 -13.18 -7.60
CA SER A 350 11.22 -13.51 -8.94
C SER A 350 11.24 -12.29 -9.88
N VAL A 351 10.20 -11.44 -9.82
CA VAL A 351 10.13 -10.19 -10.58
C VAL A 351 11.16 -9.16 -10.08
N ILE A 352 11.35 -9.07 -8.76
CA ILE A 352 12.33 -8.18 -8.14
C ILE A 352 13.74 -8.56 -8.57
N GLN A 353 14.06 -9.85 -8.59
CA GLN A 353 15.36 -10.35 -9.05
C GLN A 353 15.61 -10.00 -10.53
N ALA A 354 14.62 -10.21 -11.40
CA ALA A 354 14.72 -9.82 -12.81
C ALA A 354 14.91 -8.30 -12.97
N THR A 355 14.14 -7.51 -12.22
CA THR A 355 14.24 -6.05 -12.20
C THR A 355 15.62 -5.57 -11.72
N ALA A 356 16.19 -6.22 -10.70
CA ALA A 356 17.53 -5.91 -10.22
C ALA A 356 18.59 -6.15 -11.30
N GLY A 357 18.47 -7.25 -12.05
CA GLY A 357 19.33 -7.54 -13.21
C GLY A 357 19.25 -6.44 -14.27
N GLU A 358 18.04 -5.98 -14.59
CA GLU A 358 17.80 -4.91 -15.56
C GLU A 358 18.43 -3.57 -15.14
N PHE A 359 18.26 -3.17 -13.87
CA PHE A 359 18.87 -1.94 -13.35
C PHE A 359 20.39 -2.04 -13.31
N GLN A 360 20.94 -3.19 -12.94
CA GLN A 360 22.38 -3.41 -12.91
C GLN A 360 23.00 -3.30 -14.30
N GLN A 361 22.34 -3.84 -15.34
CA GLN A 361 22.80 -3.74 -16.73
C GLN A 361 22.74 -2.31 -17.28
N GLN A 362 21.79 -1.49 -16.81
CA GLN A 362 21.63 -0.12 -17.29
C GLN A 362 22.33 0.95 -16.43
N LYS A 363 23.02 0.56 -15.36
CA LYS A 363 23.64 1.49 -14.40
C LYS A 363 24.54 2.53 -15.06
N ASP A 364 25.45 2.08 -15.92
CA ASP A 364 26.42 2.97 -16.58
C ASP A 364 25.72 3.88 -17.61
N ASN A 365 24.79 3.32 -18.39
CA ASN A 365 24.00 4.08 -19.37
C ASN A 365 23.16 5.16 -18.69
N LEU A 366 22.50 4.84 -17.57
CA LEU A 366 21.73 5.79 -16.77
C LEU A 366 22.61 6.92 -16.24
N THR A 367 23.81 6.59 -15.73
CA THR A 367 24.75 7.58 -15.20
C THR A 367 25.19 8.57 -16.28
N VAL A 368 25.59 8.07 -17.45
CA VAL A 368 26.01 8.91 -18.58
C VAL A 368 24.86 9.75 -19.09
N ALA A 369 23.68 9.14 -19.29
CA ALA A 369 22.54 9.81 -19.88
C ALA A 369 21.94 10.91 -18.98
N LEU A 370 21.88 10.68 -17.67
CA LEU A 370 21.43 11.70 -16.73
C LEU A 370 22.41 12.87 -16.66
N PHE A 371 23.71 12.59 -16.67
CA PHE A 371 24.73 13.63 -16.72
C PHE A 371 24.66 14.49 -17.99
N GLU A 372 24.41 13.88 -19.15
CA GLU A 372 24.16 14.60 -20.40
C GLU A 372 22.90 15.46 -20.29
N ALA A 373 21.77 14.84 -19.89
CA ALA A 373 20.49 15.52 -19.80
C ALA A 373 20.53 16.71 -18.83
N ASP A 374 21.22 16.61 -17.70
CA ASP A 374 21.39 17.70 -16.73
C ASP A 374 22.19 18.89 -17.29
N LYS A 375 23.03 18.66 -18.32
CA LYS A 375 23.71 19.75 -19.03
C LYS A 375 22.84 20.45 -20.07
N GLY A 376 21.62 19.94 -20.30
CA GLY A 376 20.68 20.44 -21.30
C GLY A 376 20.87 19.85 -22.69
N THR A 377 21.69 18.81 -22.86
CA THR A 377 21.96 18.20 -24.16
C THR A 377 21.86 16.70 -24.07
N ILE A 378 21.23 16.01 -25.02
CA ILE A 378 21.30 14.54 -25.05
C ILE A 378 21.49 14.03 -26.48
N GLY A 379 22.52 13.21 -26.66
CA GLY A 379 22.85 12.63 -27.97
C GLY A 379 21.89 11.51 -28.38
N GLU A 380 21.67 11.35 -29.69
CA GLU A 380 20.90 10.21 -30.21
C GLU A 380 21.57 8.86 -29.88
N SER A 381 22.90 8.79 -29.88
CA SER A 381 23.65 7.60 -29.48
C SER A 381 23.32 7.15 -28.06
N THR A 382 23.28 8.10 -27.11
CA THR A 382 22.94 7.86 -25.71
C THR A 382 21.48 7.44 -25.57
N LEU A 383 20.57 8.14 -26.27
CA LEU A 383 19.15 7.74 -26.31
C LEU A 383 18.94 6.34 -26.87
N ASN A 384 19.75 5.91 -27.84
CA ASN A 384 19.61 4.61 -28.49
C ASN A 384 20.02 3.43 -27.59
N GLN A 385 20.75 3.69 -26.50
CA GLN A 385 21.04 2.67 -25.48
C GLN A 385 19.78 2.23 -24.70
N PHE A 386 18.76 3.10 -24.62
CA PHE A 386 17.51 2.81 -23.91
C PHE A 386 16.47 2.20 -24.84
N TRP A 387 16.49 0.89 -24.98
CA TRP A 387 15.53 0.12 -25.78
C TRP A 387 14.76 -0.88 -24.90
N GLY A 388 13.80 -1.59 -25.49
CA GLY A 388 13.00 -2.57 -24.77
C GLY A 388 12.23 -1.95 -23.60
N ARG A 389 12.35 -2.56 -22.42
CA ARG A 389 11.77 -2.09 -21.16
C ARG A 389 12.22 -0.69 -20.77
N TRP A 390 13.37 -0.24 -21.25
CA TRP A 390 13.93 1.07 -20.91
C TRP A 390 13.51 2.18 -21.87
N HIS A 391 12.70 1.90 -22.89
CA HIS A 391 12.30 2.90 -23.89
C HIS A 391 11.68 4.17 -23.29
N PHE A 392 10.97 4.05 -22.14
CA PHE A 392 10.39 5.20 -21.44
C PHE A 392 11.43 6.25 -21.02
N MET A 393 12.67 5.84 -20.74
CA MET A 393 13.74 6.75 -20.32
C MET A 393 14.06 7.79 -21.39
N LYS A 394 13.89 7.47 -22.68
CA LYS A 394 14.13 8.43 -23.77
C LYS A 394 13.30 9.70 -23.60
N ASN A 395 12.04 9.56 -23.18
CA ASN A 395 11.14 10.70 -22.99
C ASN A 395 11.48 11.48 -21.71
N ILE A 396 11.84 10.78 -20.63
CA ILE A 396 12.27 11.42 -19.37
C ILE A 396 13.53 12.26 -19.62
N LEU A 397 14.54 11.68 -20.25
CA LEU A 397 15.82 12.36 -20.50
C LEU A 397 15.67 13.58 -21.42
N LYS A 398 14.86 13.46 -22.48
CA LYS A 398 14.53 14.62 -23.35
C LYS A 398 13.81 15.72 -22.58
N HIS A 399 12.92 15.37 -21.66
CA HIS A 399 12.21 16.33 -20.84
C HIS A 399 13.17 17.08 -19.90
N ILE A 400 14.08 16.36 -19.24
CA ILE A 400 15.11 16.93 -18.36
C ILE A 400 16.02 17.88 -19.13
N ALA A 401 16.55 17.45 -20.28
CA ALA A 401 17.39 18.29 -21.13
C ALA A 401 16.69 19.61 -21.50
N LYS A 402 15.42 19.51 -21.93
CA LYS A 402 14.62 20.67 -22.31
C LYS A 402 14.29 21.60 -21.14
N SER A 403 14.13 21.10 -19.91
CA SER A 403 13.93 21.98 -18.75
C SER A 403 15.20 22.78 -18.43
N GLN A 404 16.38 22.16 -18.54
CA GLN A 404 17.65 22.83 -18.26
C GLN A 404 18.02 23.89 -19.32
N GLU A 405 17.56 23.73 -20.57
CA GLU A 405 17.71 24.75 -21.61
C GLU A 405 16.90 26.02 -21.34
N LYS A 406 15.79 25.93 -20.61
CA LYS A 406 14.92 27.09 -20.31
C LYS A 406 15.40 27.93 -19.13
N ASP A 407 16.22 27.35 -18.28
CA ASP A 407 16.77 27.99 -17.08
C ASP A 407 18.16 28.64 -17.36
N LYS A 408 18.66 28.53 -18.60
CA LYS A 408 19.81 29.26 -19.14
C LYS A 408 19.35 30.45 -19.97
#